data_AF-H5SJR6-F1
#
_entry.id   AF-H5SJR6-F1
#
_cell.length_a   1.000
_cell.length_b   1.000
_cell.length_c   1.000
_cell.angle_alpha   90.00
_cell.angle_beta   90.00
_cell.angle_gamma   90.00
#
_symmetry.space_group_name_H-M   'P 1'
#
loop_
_entity.id
_entity.type
_entity.pdbx_description
1 polymer ?
#
loop_
_entity_poly.entity_id
_entity_poly.type
_entity_poly.pdbx_seq_one_letter_code
_entity_poly.pdbx_strand_id
1 'polypeptide(L)'
;MALAISSAVWGQEEEPVPRKRFQTKPEDKPAEVKLVPAGSVTGRISKVSEDGRSISVIVTFRVQEPNPQANPRDPRTYFRWVDRQQEIEYELAEDVKVRLPPPSPYQVDEKGKPVFKPFKPDPKADPDFRLGGVKGEVKDLTSGMMVTLELKRALVPGKPINQAPLRVTVVKVQNYAPNP
;
A
#
# COMPACT_ATOMS: atom_id res chain seq x y z
N MET A 1 -28.28 -27.21 91.63
CA MET A 1 -28.49 -25.89 92.26
C MET A 1 -28.19 -24.81 91.24
N ALA A 2 -29.06 -23.79 91.19
CA ALA A 2 -28.96 -22.48 90.53
C ALA A 2 -28.98 -22.40 88.98
N LEU A 3 -30.10 -21.88 88.48
CA LEU A 3 -30.30 -21.17 87.22
C LEU A 3 -29.58 -19.80 87.22
N ALA A 4 -29.09 -19.37 86.06
CA ALA A 4 -29.07 -17.96 85.67
C ALA A 4 -29.08 -17.84 84.13
N ILE A 5 -30.06 -17.09 83.62
CA ILE A 5 -30.25 -16.69 82.21
C ILE A 5 -29.85 -15.20 82.13
N SER A 6 -29.10 -14.81 81.10
CA SER A 6 -29.12 -13.45 80.51
C SER A 6 -28.41 -13.51 79.14
N SER A 7 -29.15 -13.59 78.03
CA SER A 7 -29.60 -12.47 77.18
C SER A 7 -28.49 -11.79 76.38
N ALA A 8 -28.52 -11.94 75.05
CA ALA A 8 -28.51 -10.85 74.06
C ALA A 8 -28.20 -11.42 72.66
N VAL A 9 -29.24 -11.65 71.88
CA VAL A 9 -29.21 -11.79 70.41
C VAL A 9 -29.54 -10.41 69.87
N TRP A 10 -28.65 -9.75 69.11
CA TRP A 10 -28.97 -8.75 68.08
C TRP A 10 -27.73 -8.45 67.22
N GLY A 11 -27.79 -8.85 65.95
CA GLY A 11 -27.31 -8.15 64.76
C GLY A 11 -25.81 -7.93 64.52
N GLN A 12 -25.26 -8.57 63.48
CA GLN A 12 -24.39 -7.86 62.52
C GLN A 12 -24.28 -8.61 61.18
N GLU A 13 -24.78 -7.93 60.15
CA GLU A 13 -24.40 -7.90 58.73
C GLU A 13 -23.74 -9.13 58.09
N GLU A 14 -24.47 -9.79 57.19
CA GLU A 14 -23.90 -10.66 56.16
C GLU A 14 -22.96 -9.84 55.25
N GLU A 15 -21.65 -10.13 55.33
CA GLU A 15 -20.67 -9.57 54.42
C GLU A 15 -20.99 -10.00 52.97
N PRO A 16 -21.05 -9.06 52.00
CA PRO A 16 -21.49 -9.36 50.65
C PRO A 16 -20.43 -10.14 49.87
N VAL A 17 -20.84 -11.27 49.29
CA VAL A 17 -20.06 -12.07 48.33
C VAL A 17 -19.43 -11.16 47.26
N PRO A 18 -18.10 -11.12 47.11
CA PRO A 18 -17.47 -10.28 46.10
C PRO A 18 -17.84 -10.79 44.72
N ARG A 19 -18.74 -10.06 44.04
CA ARG A 19 -19.04 -10.24 42.62
C ARG A 19 -17.73 -10.12 41.85
N LYS A 20 -17.27 -11.21 41.21
CA LYS A 20 -16.20 -11.18 40.21
C LYS A 20 -16.51 -10.07 39.21
N ARG A 21 -15.80 -8.96 39.32
CA ARG A 21 -15.80 -7.92 38.29
C ARG A 21 -15.19 -8.57 37.06
N PHE A 22 -16.02 -8.87 36.07
CA PHE A 22 -15.57 -9.09 34.71
C PHE A 22 -14.79 -7.83 34.30
N GLN A 23 -13.46 -7.91 34.37
CA GLN A 23 -12.61 -6.95 33.70
C GLN A 23 -12.70 -7.28 32.21
N THR A 24 -13.72 -6.73 31.57
CA THR A 24 -13.70 -6.53 30.13
C THR A 24 -12.55 -5.56 29.87
N LYS A 25 -11.35 -6.10 29.61
CA LYS A 25 -10.31 -5.32 28.94
C LYS A 25 -10.96 -4.79 27.65
N PRO A 26 -10.92 -3.49 27.37
CA PRO A 26 -11.25 -3.04 26.03
C PRO A 26 -10.29 -3.77 25.10
N GLU A 27 -10.82 -4.56 24.16
CA GLU A 27 -10.04 -5.02 23.02
C GLU A 27 -9.39 -3.77 22.42
N ASP A 28 -8.07 -3.73 22.48
CA ASP A 28 -7.26 -2.73 21.81
C ASP A 28 -7.76 -2.66 20.37
N LYS A 29 -8.41 -1.55 20.02
CA LYS A 29 -8.63 -1.21 18.62
C LYS A 29 -7.29 -1.42 17.92
N PRO A 30 -7.21 -2.17 16.80
CA PRO A 30 -5.94 -2.37 16.12
C PRO A 30 -5.33 -0.99 15.90
N ALA A 31 -4.16 -0.76 16.50
CA ALA A 31 -3.52 0.54 16.48
C ALA A 31 -3.45 1.01 15.03
N GLU A 32 -4.07 2.16 14.75
CA GLU A 32 -4.11 2.74 13.42
C GLU A 32 -2.68 2.83 12.88
N VAL A 33 -2.37 1.97 11.90
CA VAL A 33 -1.01 1.76 11.43
C VAL A 33 -0.58 3.03 10.69
N LYS A 34 0.30 3.82 11.29
CA LYS A 34 0.79 5.05 10.67
C LYS A 34 1.63 4.71 9.44
N LEU A 35 1.18 5.18 8.28
CA LEU A 35 1.86 4.98 7.00
C LEU A 35 2.80 6.17 6.70
N VAL A 36 4.09 5.91 6.53
CA VAL A 36 5.11 6.93 6.19
C VAL A 36 5.55 6.77 4.73
N PRO A 37 5.73 7.85 3.95
CA PRO A 37 6.21 7.76 2.57
C PRO A 37 7.53 6.98 2.45
N ALA A 38 7.59 6.05 1.51
CA ALA A 38 8.74 5.16 1.29
C ALA A 38 9.31 5.23 -0.14
N GLY A 39 8.78 6.13 -0.96
CA GLY A 39 9.21 6.37 -2.34
C GLY A 39 8.24 5.82 -3.37
N SER A 40 8.71 5.74 -4.61
CA SER A 40 7.95 5.21 -5.74
C SER A 40 8.78 4.24 -6.56
N VAL A 41 8.14 3.21 -7.09
CA VAL A 41 8.78 2.21 -7.96
C VAL A 41 8.02 2.13 -9.27
N THR A 42 8.74 2.16 -10.39
CA THR A 42 8.14 1.95 -11.71
C THR A 42 8.59 0.61 -12.26
N GLY A 43 7.67 -0.16 -12.81
CA GLY A 43 7.98 -1.44 -13.41
C GLY A 43 6.80 -2.04 -14.15
N ARG A 44 6.99 -3.25 -14.66
CA ARG A 44 5.97 -3.99 -15.40
C ARG A 44 5.33 -5.02 -14.49
N ILE A 45 4.00 -5.08 -14.44
CA ILE A 45 3.29 -6.12 -13.69
C ILE A 45 3.62 -7.47 -14.33
N SER A 46 4.18 -8.40 -13.56
CA SER A 46 4.32 -9.80 -13.99
C SER A 46 3.08 -10.60 -13.62
N LYS A 47 2.61 -10.44 -12.38
CA LYS A 47 1.49 -11.19 -11.81
C LYS A 47 0.68 -10.32 -10.86
N VAL A 48 -0.65 -10.48 -10.90
CA VAL A 48 -1.56 -9.98 -9.87
C VAL A 48 -2.08 -11.19 -9.12
N SER A 49 -2.05 -11.15 -7.79
CA SER A 49 -2.59 -12.25 -6.98
C SER A 49 -4.10 -12.38 -7.17
N GLU A 50 -4.62 -13.61 -7.12
CA GLU A 50 -6.05 -13.90 -7.30
C GLU A 50 -6.92 -13.24 -6.23
N ASP A 51 -6.37 -13.07 -5.03
CA ASP A 51 -7.02 -12.38 -3.91
C ASP A 51 -6.98 -10.84 -4.04
N GLY A 52 -6.25 -10.32 -5.03
CA GLY A 52 -6.06 -8.89 -5.26
C GLY A 52 -5.30 -8.18 -4.13
N ARG A 53 -4.55 -8.91 -3.30
CA ARG A 53 -3.80 -8.32 -2.16
C ARG A 53 -2.34 -8.09 -2.45
N SER A 54 -1.75 -8.81 -3.39
CA SER A 54 -0.36 -8.61 -3.80
C SER A 54 -0.22 -8.47 -5.30
N ILE A 55 0.86 -7.79 -5.69
CA ILE A 55 1.25 -7.59 -7.07
C ILE A 55 2.75 -7.84 -7.22
N SER A 56 3.11 -8.64 -8.21
CA SER A 56 4.50 -8.87 -8.59
C SER A 56 4.86 -7.92 -9.74
N VAL A 57 5.97 -7.20 -9.57
CA VAL A 57 6.43 -6.20 -10.53
C VAL A 57 7.88 -6.48 -10.89
N ILE A 58 8.16 -6.52 -12.20
CA ILE A 58 9.50 -6.54 -12.76
C ILE A 58 10.02 -5.12 -12.79
N VAL A 59 11.03 -4.85 -11.97
CA VAL A 59 11.73 -3.57 -11.88
C VAL A 59 13.04 -3.67 -12.65
N THR A 60 13.26 -2.74 -13.57
CA THR A 60 14.53 -2.59 -14.28
C THR A 60 15.33 -1.48 -13.63
N PHE A 61 16.57 -1.77 -13.23
CA PHE A 61 17.48 -0.78 -12.64
C PHE A 61 18.87 -0.88 -13.26
N ARG A 62 19.57 0.25 -13.30
CA ARG A 62 20.93 0.34 -13.84
C ARG A 62 21.95 0.13 -12.74
N VAL A 63 22.88 -0.79 -12.96
CA VAL A 63 24.00 -1.03 -12.05
C VAL A 63 25.30 -0.69 -12.77
N GLN A 64 26.22 -0.10 -12.03
CA GLN A 64 27.58 0.12 -12.50
C GLN A 64 28.42 -1.13 -12.19
N GLU A 65 28.94 -1.78 -13.23
CA GLU A 65 29.76 -2.98 -13.11
C GLU A 65 31.17 -2.71 -13.64
N PRO A 66 32.21 -3.39 -13.11
CA PRO A 66 33.55 -3.35 -13.68
C PRO A 66 33.51 -3.76 -15.15
N ASN A 67 34.15 -2.97 -16.00
CA ASN A 67 34.27 -3.28 -17.41
C ASN A 67 35.44 -4.25 -17.65
N PRO A 68 35.20 -5.48 -18.14
CA PRO A 68 36.28 -6.43 -18.41
C PRO A 68 37.23 -5.98 -19.53
N GLN A 69 36.82 -5.00 -20.35
CA GLN A 69 37.60 -4.42 -21.45
C GLN A 69 38.05 -2.98 -21.15
N ALA A 70 38.25 -2.66 -19.86
CA ALA A 70 38.72 -1.36 -19.44
C ALA A 70 40.07 -1.01 -20.09
N ASN A 71 40.19 0.21 -20.62
CA ASN A 71 41.46 0.77 -21.08
C ASN A 71 42.17 1.43 -19.88
N PRO A 72 43.35 0.95 -19.45
CA PRO A 72 44.07 1.52 -18.32
C PRO A 72 44.39 3.01 -18.47
N ARG A 73 44.51 3.51 -19.72
CA ARG A 73 44.82 4.90 -20.04
C ARG A 73 43.60 5.83 -20.04
N ASP A 74 42.38 5.29 -20.01
CA ASP A 74 41.15 6.06 -19.93
C ASP A 74 40.26 5.58 -18.75
N PRO A 75 40.31 6.28 -17.59
CA PRO A 75 39.55 5.92 -16.40
C PRO A 75 38.03 5.86 -16.59
N ARG A 76 37.49 6.52 -17.63
CA ARG A 76 36.05 6.50 -17.91
C ARG A 76 35.57 5.11 -18.35
N THR A 77 36.49 4.28 -18.82
CA THR A 77 36.19 2.93 -19.31
C THR A 77 36.18 1.87 -18.22
N TYR A 78 36.55 2.20 -16.98
CA TYR A 78 36.66 1.23 -15.88
C TYR A 78 35.32 0.61 -15.50
N PHE A 79 34.23 1.31 -15.78
CA PHE A 79 32.90 0.87 -15.45
C PHE A 79 31.97 0.96 -16.65
N ARG A 80 31.02 0.05 -16.70
CA ARG A 80 29.91 0.09 -17.65
C ARG A 80 28.59 0.05 -16.91
N TRP A 81 27.57 0.65 -17.51
CA TRP A 81 26.20 0.55 -17.03
C TRP A 81 25.56 -0.71 -17.62
N VAL A 82 24.98 -1.54 -16.75
CA VAL A 82 24.23 -2.73 -17.13
C VAL A 82 22.83 -2.63 -16.55
N ASP A 83 21.83 -2.85 -17.40
CA ASP A 83 20.43 -2.92 -16.98
C ASP A 83 20.19 -4.32 -16.38
N ARG A 84 19.73 -4.36 -15.13
CA ARG A 84 19.29 -5.59 -14.46
C ARG A 84 17.80 -5.55 -14.21
N GLN A 85 17.19 -6.72 -14.21
CA GLN A 85 15.78 -6.90 -13.89
C GLN A 85 15.64 -7.71 -12.61
N GLN A 86 14.72 -7.32 -11.76
CA GLN A 86 14.35 -8.07 -10.57
C GLN A 86 12.83 -8.08 -10.44
N GLU A 87 12.28 -9.27 -10.20
CA GLU A 87 10.88 -9.42 -9.84
C GLU A 87 10.74 -9.25 -8.33
N ILE A 88 9.84 -8.36 -7.92
CA ILE A 88 9.57 -8.05 -6.52
C ILE A 88 8.07 -8.12 -6.30
N GLU A 89 7.66 -8.87 -5.28
CA GLU A 89 6.28 -8.91 -4.82
C GLU A 89 6.02 -7.79 -3.81
N TYR A 90 4.93 -7.07 -4.01
CA TYR A 90 4.48 -5.98 -3.15
C TYR A 90 3.08 -6.26 -2.61
N GLU A 91 2.87 -5.98 -1.32
CA GLU A 91 1.55 -6.01 -0.70
C GLU A 91 0.79 -4.69 -0.96
N LEU A 92 -0.47 -4.79 -1.33
CA LEU A 92 -1.38 -3.66 -1.48
C LEU A 92 -1.96 -3.27 -0.11
N ALA A 93 -2.11 -1.97 0.13
CA ALA A 93 -2.90 -1.48 1.25
C ALA A 93 -4.40 -1.76 1.06
N GLU A 94 -5.16 -1.82 2.15
CA GLU A 94 -6.61 -2.04 2.11
C GLU A 94 -7.34 -0.94 1.33
N ASP A 95 -6.85 0.31 1.40
CA ASP A 95 -7.40 1.49 0.75
C ASP A 95 -6.60 1.89 -0.51
N VAL A 96 -6.03 0.91 -1.22
CA VAL A 96 -5.21 1.17 -2.41
C VAL A 96 -6.00 1.94 -3.48
N LYS A 97 -5.36 2.99 -4.02
CA LYS A 97 -5.94 3.83 -5.07
C LYS A 97 -5.36 3.44 -6.41
N VAL A 98 -6.19 2.89 -7.30
CA VAL A 98 -5.77 2.53 -8.66
C VAL A 98 -6.14 3.66 -9.63
N ARG A 99 -5.17 4.06 -10.45
CA ARG A 99 -5.27 5.12 -11.45
C ARG A 99 -4.96 4.58 -12.82
N LEU A 100 -5.96 4.60 -13.69
CA LEU A 100 -5.83 4.25 -15.10
C LEU A 100 -5.44 5.50 -15.91
N PRO A 101 -4.77 5.34 -17.06
CA PRO A 101 -4.51 6.47 -17.93
C PRO A 101 -5.82 7.15 -18.37
N PRO A 102 -5.81 8.48 -18.58
CA PRO A 102 -6.96 9.17 -19.14
C PRO A 102 -7.26 8.64 -20.55
N PRO A 103 -8.54 8.65 -20.98
CA PRO A 103 -8.90 8.30 -22.34
C PRO A 103 -8.15 9.20 -23.33
N SER A 104 -7.89 8.68 -24.53
CA SER A 104 -7.24 9.45 -25.59
C SER A 104 -7.98 10.78 -25.79
N PRO A 105 -7.27 11.92 -25.83
CA PRO A 105 -7.88 13.22 -26.01
C PRO A 105 -8.45 13.40 -27.43
N TYR A 106 -8.09 12.53 -28.38
CA TYR A 106 -8.65 12.54 -29.72
C TYR A 106 -9.79 11.55 -29.82
N GLN A 107 -11.01 12.06 -29.99
CA GLN A 107 -12.20 11.27 -30.29
C GLN A 107 -12.57 11.45 -31.76
N VAL A 108 -13.00 10.40 -32.42
CA VAL A 108 -13.51 10.49 -33.79
C VAL A 108 -14.96 10.96 -33.71
N ASP A 109 -15.29 12.08 -34.36
CA ASP A 109 -16.68 12.51 -34.49
C ASP A 109 -17.44 11.63 -35.50
N GLU A 110 -18.77 11.81 -35.59
CA GLU A 110 -19.62 11.10 -36.56
C GLU A 110 -19.21 11.34 -38.03
N LYS A 111 -18.32 12.32 -38.28
CA LYS A 111 -17.80 12.70 -39.60
C LYS A 111 -16.38 12.18 -39.84
N GLY A 112 -15.85 11.32 -38.97
CA GLY A 112 -14.52 10.72 -39.11
C GLY A 112 -13.35 11.66 -38.79
N LYS A 113 -13.60 12.86 -38.26
CA LYS A 113 -12.57 13.84 -37.93
C LYS A 113 -12.13 13.69 -36.47
N PRO A 114 -10.82 13.78 -36.18
CA PRO A 114 -10.34 13.80 -34.82
C PRO A 114 -10.73 15.12 -34.14
N VAL A 115 -11.56 15.04 -33.11
CA VAL A 115 -11.93 16.16 -32.23
C VAL A 115 -11.16 16.03 -30.93
N PHE A 116 -10.43 17.09 -30.57
CA PHE A 116 -9.72 17.16 -29.30
C PHE A 116 -10.71 17.46 -28.16
N LYS A 117 -10.85 16.51 -27.23
CA LYS A 117 -11.60 16.65 -25.98
C LYS A 117 -10.68 16.30 -24.81
N PRO A 118 -10.09 17.30 -24.15
CA PRO A 118 -9.22 17.05 -23.00
C PRO A 118 -10.05 16.44 -21.87
N PHE A 119 -9.54 15.35 -21.28
CA PHE A 119 -10.17 14.75 -20.11
C PHE A 119 -10.05 15.69 -18.91
N LYS A 120 -11.18 16.14 -18.39
CA LYS A 120 -11.26 16.93 -17.15
C LYS A 120 -11.91 16.07 -16.07
N PRO A 121 -11.15 15.58 -15.07
CA PRO A 121 -11.73 14.83 -13.98
C PRO A 121 -12.60 15.74 -13.11
N ASP A 122 -13.80 15.28 -12.78
CA ASP A 122 -14.74 16.02 -11.93
C ASP A 122 -14.34 15.87 -10.44
N PRO A 123 -13.98 16.96 -9.73
CA PRO A 123 -13.52 16.88 -8.33
C PRO A 123 -14.57 16.34 -7.35
N LYS A 124 -15.85 16.40 -7.71
CA LYS A 124 -16.96 15.88 -6.88
C LYS A 124 -17.11 14.36 -7.01
N ALA A 125 -16.86 13.81 -8.19
CA ALA A 125 -16.97 12.38 -8.43
C ALA A 125 -15.68 11.64 -8.03
N ASP A 126 -14.53 12.31 -8.13
CA ASP A 126 -13.23 11.76 -7.79
C ASP A 126 -12.50 12.69 -6.81
N PRO A 127 -12.56 12.43 -5.48
CA PRO A 127 -11.87 13.26 -4.49
C PRO A 127 -10.34 13.22 -4.63
N ASP A 128 -9.82 12.20 -5.29
CA ASP A 128 -8.39 11.96 -5.47
C ASP A 128 -7.90 12.38 -6.87
N PHE A 129 -8.68 13.18 -7.62
CA PHE A 129 -8.39 13.61 -9.00
C PHE A 129 -6.98 14.19 -9.21
N ARG A 130 -6.38 14.75 -8.16
CA ARG A 130 -5.01 15.30 -8.16
C ARG A 130 -3.93 14.24 -8.43
N LEU A 131 -4.21 12.97 -8.18
CA LEU A 131 -3.30 11.87 -8.49
C LEU A 131 -3.13 11.64 -10.00
N GLY A 132 -4.01 12.24 -10.82
CA GLY A 132 -4.03 12.08 -12.27
C GLY A 132 -4.64 10.76 -12.72
N GLY A 133 -5.06 10.71 -13.98
CA GLY A 133 -5.72 9.55 -14.55
C GLY A 133 -7.20 9.43 -14.18
N VAL A 134 -7.80 8.30 -14.53
CA VAL A 134 -9.17 7.91 -14.17
C VAL A 134 -9.11 6.97 -12.98
N LYS A 135 -10.11 7.04 -12.10
CA LYS A 135 -10.28 6.04 -11.03
C LYS A 135 -10.48 4.66 -11.66
N GLY A 136 -9.67 3.69 -11.23
CA GLY A 136 -9.82 2.28 -11.57
C GLY A 136 -9.91 1.42 -10.31
N GLU A 137 -9.99 0.12 -10.52
CA GLU A 137 -10.00 -0.91 -9.48
C GLU A 137 -8.81 -1.86 -9.63
N VAL A 138 -8.51 -2.64 -8.59
CA VAL A 138 -7.44 -3.65 -8.63
C VAL A 138 -7.69 -4.70 -9.70
N LYS A 139 -8.96 -5.00 -10.00
CA LYS A 139 -9.37 -5.94 -11.06
C LYS A 139 -9.01 -5.47 -12.46
N ASP A 140 -8.82 -4.17 -12.66
CA ASP A 140 -8.42 -3.61 -13.95
C ASP A 140 -6.92 -3.80 -14.22
N LEU A 141 -6.15 -4.19 -13.19
CA LEU A 141 -4.72 -4.46 -13.33
C LEU A 141 -4.52 -5.82 -13.98
N THR A 142 -3.74 -5.83 -15.05
CA THR A 142 -3.36 -7.06 -15.74
C THR A 142 -1.86 -7.19 -15.89
N SER A 143 -1.39 -8.43 -16.03
CA SER A 143 0.00 -8.72 -16.35
C SER A 143 0.42 -8.02 -17.63
N GLY A 144 1.61 -7.44 -17.63
CA GLY A 144 2.20 -6.75 -18.76
C GLY A 144 1.99 -5.24 -18.76
N MET A 145 1.12 -4.70 -17.91
CA MET A 145 0.93 -3.25 -17.75
C MET A 145 2.16 -2.60 -17.09
N MET A 146 2.55 -1.42 -17.58
CA MET A 146 3.52 -0.57 -16.92
C MET A 146 2.86 0.24 -15.82
N VAL A 147 3.39 0.19 -14.61
CA VAL A 147 2.83 0.87 -13.44
C VAL A 147 3.90 1.64 -12.66
N THR A 148 3.49 2.75 -12.06
CA THR A 148 4.21 3.41 -10.98
C THR A 148 3.47 3.16 -9.68
N LEU A 149 4.15 2.52 -8.73
CA LEU A 149 3.66 2.23 -7.38
C LEU A 149 4.14 3.33 -6.43
N GLU A 150 3.25 3.89 -5.62
CA GLU A 150 3.61 4.75 -4.48
C GLU A 150 3.61 3.92 -3.20
N LEU A 151 4.80 3.80 -2.60
CA LEU A 151 5.06 2.95 -1.45
C LEU A 151 4.99 3.75 -0.16
N LYS A 152 4.39 3.16 0.87
CA LYS A 152 4.46 3.66 2.25
C LYS A 152 4.89 2.54 3.20
N ARG A 153 5.63 2.91 4.24
CA ARG A 153 6.03 2.01 5.34
C ARG A 153 4.97 2.05 6.43
N ALA A 154 4.51 0.88 6.84
CA ALA A 154 3.64 0.72 7.99
C ALA A 154 4.46 0.72 9.29
N LEU A 155 4.43 1.84 10.03
CA LEU A 155 5.13 1.95 11.31
C LEU A 155 4.49 1.02 12.34
N VAL A 156 5.27 0.03 12.77
CA VAL A 156 4.92 -0.83 13.90
C VAL A 156 5.60 -0.26 15.15
N PRO A 157 4.85 0.03 16.23
CA PRO A 157 5.44 0.53 17.46
C PRO A 157 6.50 -0.45 17.97
N GLY A 158 7.70 0.06 18.26
CA GLY A 158 8.83 -0.74 18.76
C GLY A 158 9.74 -1.38 17.69
N LYS A 159 9.44 -1.24 16.38
CA LYS A 159 10.34 -1.70 15.31
C LYS A 159 11.03 -0.53 14.61
N PRO A 160 12.29 -0.68 14.16
CA PRO A 160 12.97 0.36 13.42
C PRO A 160 12.36 0.52 12.01
N ILE A 161 12.36 1.75 11.50
CA ILE A 161 11.66 2.15 10.27
C ILE A 161 12.12 1.34 9.05
N ASN A 162 13.40 0.97 8.99
CA ASN A 162 13.98 0.18 7.90
C ASN A 162 13.40 -1.24 7.79
N GLN A 163 12.89 -1.80 8.89
CA GLN A 163 12.27 -3.13 8.95
C GLN A 163 10.74 -3.10 8.87
N ALA A 164 10.14 -1.90 8.81
CA ALA A 164 8.71 -1.74 8.63
C ALA A 164 8.27 -2.28 7.26
N PRO A 165 7.15 -3.04 7.19
CA PRO A 165 6.65 -3.57 5.92
C PRO A 165 6.25 -2.44 4.98
N LEU A 166 6.53 -2.66 3.69
CA LEU A 166 6.13 -1.75 2.61
C LEU A 166 4.75 -2.14 2.12
N ARG A 167 3.87 -1.14 1.98
CA ARG A 167 2.55 -1.28 1.38
C ARG A 167 2.42 -0.31 0.22
N VAL A 168 1.81 -0.79 -0.85
CA VAL A 168 1.43 0.02 -2.00
C VAL A 168 0.14 0.76 -1.67
N THR A 169 0.17 2.09 -1.78
CA THR A 169 -1.01 2.93 -1.51
C THR A 169 -1.62 3.51 -2.77
N VAL A 170 -0.82 3.69 -3.82
CA VAL A 170 -1.30 4.15 -5.13
C VAL A 170 -0.67 3.31 -6.22
N VAL A 171 -1.47 2.84 -7.18
CA VAL A 171 -1.01 2.17 -8.40
C VAL A 171 -1.41 3.05 -9.58
N LYS A 172 -0.44 3.61 -10.29
CA LYS A 172 -0.67 4.42 -11.50
C LYS A 172 -0.27 3.64 -12.73
N VAL A 173 -1.25 3.23 -13.55
CA VAL A 173 -1.01 2.61 -14.84
C VAL A 173 -0.56 3.68 -15.83
N GLN A 174 0.59 3.45 -16.46
CA GLN A 174 1.14 4.34 -17.45
C GLN A 174 0.48 4.07 -18.81
N ASN A 175 0.23 5.15 -19.56
CA ASN A 175 -0.12 5.04 -20.98
C ASN A 175 1.11 4.55 -21.74
N TYR A 176 1.25 3.23 -21.86
CA TYR A 176 2.28 2.66 -22.71
C TYR A 176 1.72 2.57 -24.13
N ALA A 177 2.12 3.52 -24.99
CA ALA A 177 2.11 3.24 -26.41
C ALA A 177 3.15 2.12 -26.63
N PRO A 178 2.81 0.97 -27.23
CA PRO A 178 3.85 0.05 -27.67
C PRO A 178 4.78 0.83 -28.59
N ASN A 179 6.10 0.77 -28.35
CA ASN A 179 7.06 1.27 -29.31
C ASN A 179 6.74 0.60 -30.67
N PRO A 180 6.59 1.37 -31.76
CA PRO A 180 6.40 0.81 -33.09
C PRO A 180 7.59 -0.06 -33.52
#